data_AF-Q06076-F1
#
_entry.id   AF-Q06076-F1
#
_cell.length_a   1.000
_cell.length_b   1.000
_cell.length_c   1.000
_cell.angle_alpha   90.00
_cell.angle_beta   90.00
_cell.angle_gamma   90.00
#
_symmetry.space_group_name_H-M   'P 1'
#
loop_
_entity.id
_entity.type
_entity.pdbx_description
1 polymer ?
#
loop_
_entity_poly.entity_id
_entity_poly.type
_entity_poly.pdbx_seq_one_letter_code
_entity_poly.pdbx_strand_id
1 'polypeptide(L)'
;QDQVIKFTTEGATSQSYKQFIEALRQRLTGGLIHDIPVLPDPTTVEERNRYITVELSNSERESIEVGIDVTNAYVVAYRAGSQSYFLRDAPASASTYLFPGTQRYSLRFDGSYGDLERWAHQTREEISLGLQALTHAISFLRSGASNDEEKARTLIVIIQMASEAARYRCISNRVGVSIRTGTAFQPDPAMLSLENNWDNLSGGVQQSVQDAFPNNVILSSINRQPVVVDSLSHPTVAVLALMLFVCNPPNANQSPLLIRSIVEESKICSSRYEPTVRIGGRDGMCVDVYDDGYHNGNRIIAWKCKDRLEENQLWTLKSDLTIRSNGKCLTTEGYAPGNYVMIYDCTSAVAEATYWEIWDNGTIINPKSALVLSAESSSMGGTLTVQTNEYLMRQGWRTGNNTSPFVTSISGYSDLCMQAQGSNVWLADCDNNKKEQQWALYTDGSIRSVQNTNNCLTSKDHKQGSPIVLMACSNGWASQRWLFKNDGSIYSLYDDMVMDVKGSDPSLKQIILWPYTGKPNQIWLTLF
;
A
#
# COMPACT_ATOMS: atom_id res chain seq x y z
N GLN A 1 -20.55 20.85 5.82
CA GLN A 1 -21.23 20.53 7.09
C GLN A 1 -20.32 19.56 7.82
N ASP A 2 -19.71 19.98 8.93
CA ASP A 2 -18.75 19.15 9.65
C ASP A 2 -19.48 18.07 10.44
N GLN A 3 -19.68 16.93 9.79
CA GLN A 3 -20.12 15.72 10.45
C GLN A 3 -19.07 15.36 11.53
N VAL A 4 -19.50 15.31 12.79
CA VAL A 4 -18.65 14.94 13.91
C VAL A 4 -18.16 13.51 13.69
N ILE A 5 -16.84 13.33 13.71
CA ILE A 5 -16.22 12.02 13.59
C ILE A 5 -16.25 11.41 14.98
N LYS A 6 -17.03 10.34 15.15
CA LYS A 6 -17.20 9.70 16.45
C LYS A 6 -17.16 8.19 16.38
N PHE A 7 -16.72 7.59 17.48
CA PHE A 7 -16.82 6.16 17.73
C PHE A 7 -17.38 5.91 19.13
N THR A 8 -18.25 4.89 19.24
CA THR A 8 -18.88 4.49 20.50
C THR A 8 -18.58 3.01 20.74
N THR A 9 -18.06 2.68 21.92
CA THR A 9 -17.70 1.29 22.28
C THR A 9 -18.92 0.44 22.66
N GLU A 10 -19.93 1.05 23.29
CA GLU A 10 -21.26 0.45 23.49
C GLU A 10 -21.92 0.17 22.13
N GLY A 11 -22.30 -1.10 21.91
CA GLY A 11 -22.88 -1.55 20.64
C GLY A 11 -21.91 -1.54 19.45
N ALA A 12 -20.59 -1.39 19.68
CA ALA A 12 -19.59 -1.39 18.62
C ALA A 12 -19.63 -2.68 17.79
N THR A 13 -19.45 -2.53 16.47
CA THR A 13 -19.30 -3.63 15.54
C THR A 13 -18.08 -3.38 14.64
N SER A 14 -17.55 -4.44 14.04
CA SER A 14 -16.50 -4.33 13.02
C SER A 14 -16.88 -3.33 11.90
N GLN A 15 -18.16 -3.32 11.51
CA GLN A 15 -18.69 -2.42 10.48
C GLN A 15 -18.76 -0.95 10.96
N SER A 16 -19.21 -0.67 12.19
CA SER A 16 -19.26 0.71 12.70
C SER A 16 -17.86 1.28 12.94
N TYR A 17 -16.91 0.44 13.36
CA TYR A 17 -15.50 0.83 13.46
C TYR A 17 -14.88 1.12 12.08
N LYS A 18 -15.16 0.29 11.06
CA LYS A 18 -14.72 0.55 9.68
C LYS A 18 -15.29 1.88 9.14
N GLN A 19 -16.56 2.18 9.42
CA GLN A 19 -17.18 3.46 9.05
C GLN A 19 -16.52 4.66 9.75
N PHE A 20 -16.19 4.53 11.04
CA PHE A 20 -15.45 5.55 11.79
C PHE A 20 -14.07 5.83 11.18
N ILE A 21 -13.27 4.78 10.91
CA ILE A 21 -11.95 4.93 10.32
C ILE A 21 -12.01 5.52 8.90
N GLU A 22 -13.01 5.14 8.10
CA GLU A 22 -13.16 5.68 6.75
C GLU A 22 -13.59 7.16 6.76
N ALA A 23 -14.48 7.56 7.68
CA ALA A 23 -14.81 8.96 7.89
C ALA A 23 -13.59 9.79 8.37
N LEU A 24 -12.72 9.19 9.19
CA LEU A 24 -11.46 9.80 9.61
C LEU A 24 -10.48 9.97 8.43
N ARG A 25 -10.29 8.94 7.61
CA ARG A 25 -9.48 9.05 6.37
C ARG A 25 -10.01 10.12 5.43
N GLN A 26 -11.31 10.14 5.16
CA GLN A 26 -11.93 11.12 4.28
C GLN A 26 -11.74 12.56 4.77
N ARG A 27 -11.81 12.81 6.09
CA ARG A 27 -11.55 14.14 6.66
C ARG A 27 -10.08 14.54 6.59
N LEU A 28 -9.17 13.57 6.76
CA LEU A 28 -7.72 13.79 6.74
C LEU A 28 -7.14 13.86 5.32
N THR A 29 -7.87 13.43 4.29
CA THR A 29 -7.35 13.40 2.92
C THR A 29 -7.31 14.81 2.32
N GLY A 30 -6.10 15.32 2.03
CA GLY A 30 -5.89 16.57 1.30
C GLY A 30 -5.82 16.37 -0.23
N GLY A 31 -5.49 15.18 -0.70
CA GLY A 31 -5.41 14.86 -2.13
C GLY A 31 -5.14 13.38 -2.41
N LEU A 32 -4.82 13.08 -3.67
CA LEU A 32 -4.42 11.75 -4.13
C LEU A 32 -3.08 11.85 -4.87
N ILE A 33 -2.16 10.91 -4.60
CA ILE A 33 -0.91 10.71 -5.34
C ILE A 33 -0.80 9.20 -5.63
N HIS A 34 -0.63 8.82 -6.89
CA HIS A 34 -0.68 7.41 -7.34
C HIS A 34 -1.95 6.66 -6.88
N ASP A 35 -3.10 7.34 -6.92
CA ASP A 35 -4.40 6.90 -6.37
C ASP A 35 -4.40 6.57 -4.86
N ILE A 36 -3.35 6.92 -4.11
CA ILE A 36 -3.27 6.79 -2.65
C ILE A 36 -3.61 8.13 -1.98
N PRO A 37 -4.54 8.18 -1.01
CA PRO A 37 -4.80 9.35 -0.20
C PRO A 37 -3.54 9.90 0.47
N VAL A 38 -3.34 11.21 0.38
CA VAL A 38 -2.27 11.93 1.08
C VAL A 38 -2.89 13.00 1.97
N LEU A 39 -2.28 13.23 3.14
CA LEU A 39 -2.59 14.37 4.00
C LEU A 39 -2.37 15.70 3.27
N PRO A 40 -2.95 16.83 3.72
CA PRO A 40 -2.72 18.12 3.09
C PRO A 40 -1.25 18.55 3.22
N ASP A 41 -0.76 19.32 2.24
CA ASP A 41 0.54 20.00 2.36
C ASP A 41 0.48 20.95 3.57
N PRO A 42 1.36 20.81 4.57
CA PRO A 42 1.34 21.65 5.78
C PRO A 42 1.41 23.15 5.48
N THR A 43 2.01 23.57 4.36
CA THR A 43 2.09 24.97 3.94
C THR A 43 0.76 25.53 3.45
N THR A 44 -0.18 24.66 3.04
CA THR A 44 -1.49 25.05 2.50
C THR A 44 -2.59 25.11 3.58
N VAL A 45 -2.31 24.62 4.79
CA VAL A 45 -3.29 24.53 5.87
C VAL A 45 -3.23 25.76 6.77
N GLU A 46 -4.25 26.61 6.70
CA GLU A 46 -4.41 27.70 7.67
C GLU A 46 -4.54 27.14 9.09
N GLU A 47 -3.79 27.70 10.05
CA GLU A 47 -3.74 27.23 11.45
C GLU A 47 -5.11 27.07 12.13
N ARG A 48 -6.12 27.84 11.73
CA ARG A 48 -7.50 27.71 12.25
C ARG A 48 -8.23 26.43 11.81
N ASN A 49 -7.78 25.81 10.71
CA ASN A 49 -8.34 24.59 10.13
C ASN A 49 -7.42 23.37 10.35
N ARG A 50 -6.27 23.55 11.01
CA ARG A 50 -5.21 22.54 11.16
C ARG A 50 -5.59 21.35 12.05
N TYR A 51 -6.62 21.49 12.87
CA TYR A 51 -6.99 20.48 13.85
C TYR A 51 -8.42 20.01 13.67
N ILE A 52 -8.63 18.71 13.78
CA ILE A 52 -9.95 18.09 13.89
C ILE A 52 -10.12 17.45 15.26
N THR A 53 -11.37 17.33 15.70
CA THR A 53 -11.73 16.57 16.90
C THR A 53 -12.39 15.25 16.52
N VAL A 54 -12.03 14.20 17.25
CA VAL A 54 -12.63 12.87 17.17
C VAL A 54 -13.25 12.54 18.53
N GLU A 55 -14.55 12.31 18.57
CA GLU A 55 -15.24 11.90 19.80
C GLU A 55 -15.10 10.38 20.02
N LEU A 56 -14.53 9.98 21.14
CA LEU A 56 -14.46 8.59 21.57
C LEU A 56 -15.33 8.42 22.82
N SER A 57 -16.31 7.52 22.74
CA SER A 57 -17.37 7.39 23.75
C SER A 57 -17.58 5.95 24.20
N ASN A 58 -17.89 5.77 25.48
CA ASN A 58 -18.38 4.51 26.03
C ASN A 58 -19.91 4.47 26.12
N SER A 59 -20.54 5.63 26.29
CA SER A 59 -21.99 5.84 26.28
C SER A 59 -22.28 7.31 25.99
N GLU A 60 -23.55 7.70 25.87
CA GLU A 60 -23.96 9.11 25.71
C GLU A 60 -23.47 10.06 26.82
N ARG A 61 -23.03 9.53 27.97
CA ARG A 61 -22.60 10.32 29.15
C ARG A 61 -21.10 10.26 29.42
N GLU A 62 -20.40 9.33 28.80
CA GLU A 62 -18.97 9.10 29.01
C GLU A 62 -18.24 9.16 27.66
N SER A 63 -17.79 10.37 27.29
CA SER A 63 -16.99 10.59 26.09
C SER A 63 -15.82 11.56 26.33
N ILE A 64 -14.76 11.37 25.55
CA ILE A 64 -13.61 12.26 25.40
C ILE A 64 -13.55 12.75 23.95
N GLU A 65 -12.98 13.93 23.73
CA GLU A 65 -12.66 14.41 22.38
C GLU A 65 -11.14 14.37 22.21
N VAL A 66 -10.64 13.73 21.15
CA VAL A 66 -9.22 13.64 20.80
C VAL A 66 -8.93 14.66 19.71
N GLY A 67 -7.94 15.53 19.93
CA GLY A 67 -7.48 16.52 18.96
C GLY A 67 -6.38 15.95 18.08
N ILE A 68 -6.61 15.93 16.76
CA ILE A 68 -5.69 15.40 15.75
C ILE A 68 -5.23 16.52 14.82
N ASP A 69 -3.93 16.63 14.59
CA ASP A 69 -3.35 17.52 13.57
C ASP A 69 -3.52 16.89 12.18
N VAL A 70 -4.18 17.60 11.26
CA VAL A 70 -4.49 17.08 9.92
C VAL A 70 -3.25 16.91 9.03
N THR A 71 -2.13 17.54 9.37
CA THR A 71 -0.91 17.53 8.54
C THR A 71 -0.07 16.25 8.71
N ASN A 72 -0.25 15.53 9.82
CA ASN A 72 0.49 14.29 10.13
C ASN A 72 -0.38 13.19 10.78
N ALA A 73 -1.68 13.44 11.01
CA ALA A 73 -2.60 12.57 11.74
C ALA A 73 -2.18 12.25 13.20
N TYR A 74 -1.34 13.09 13.82
CA TYR A 74 -0.90 12.89 15.19
C TYR A 74 -1.98 13.35 16.16
N VAL A 75 -2.23 12.55 17.20
CA VAL A 75 -2.92 13.04 18.40
C VAL A 75 -2.01 14.08 19.05
N VAL A 76 -2.52 15.29 19.26
CA VAL A 76 -1.78 16.39 19.93
C VAL A 76 -2.40 16.77 21.28
N ALA A 77 -3.67 16.43 21.50
CA ALA A 77 -4.39 16.71 22.73
C ALA A 77 -5.59 15.79 22.94
N TYR A 78 -6.16 15.79 24.15
CA TYR A 78 -7.52 15.30 24.39
C TYR A 78 -8.26 16.20 25.39
N ARG A 79 -9.59 16.13 25.37
CA ARG A 79 -10.51 16.82 26.28
C ARG A 79 -11.33 15.82 27.07
N ALA A 80 -11.37 16.01 28.38
CA ALA A 80 -12.20 15.29 29.33
C ALA A 80 -13.14 16.29 30.03
N GLY A 81 -14.37 16.43 29.50
CA GLY A 81 -15.34 17.38 30.03
C GLY A 81 -14.90 18.85 29.89
N SER A 82 -14.59 19.50 31.01
CA SER A 82 -14.12 20.90 31.07
C SER A 82 -12.59 21.03 31.05
N GLN A 83 -11.85 19.92 31.09
CA GLN A 83 -10.38 19.91 31.11
C GLN A 83 -9.84 19.43 29.76
N SER A 84 -8.69 19.96 29.36
CA SER A 84 -7.98 19.54 28.14
C SER A 84 -6.49 19.37 28.41
N TYR A 85 -5.91 18.29 27.91
CA TYR A 85 -4.53 17.89 28.12
C TYR A 85 -3.82 17.85 26.77
N PHE A 86 -2.77 18.66 26.63
CA PHE A 86 -1.93 18.72 25.43
C PHE A 86 -0.66 17.92 25.65
N LEU A 87 -0.18 17.22 24.64
CA LEU A 87 1.13 16.56 24.67
C LEU A 87 2.26 17.62 24.69
N ARG A 88 3.43 17.26 25.22
CA ARG A 88 4.55 18.20 25.42
C ARG A 88 5.07 18.81 24.12
N ASP A 89 4.97 18.08 23.02
CA ASP A 89 5.34 18.45 21.65
C ASP A 89 4.19 19.02 20.82
N ALA A 90 2.99 19.17 21.39
CA ALA A 90 1.85 19.76 20.68
C ALA A 90 2.21 21.16 20.15
N PRO A 91 1.96 21.47 18.86
CA PRO A 91 2.31 22.78 18.30
C PRO A 91 1.62 23.90 19.08
N ALA A 92 2.27 25.05 19.23
CA ALA A 92 1.75 26.15 20.05
C ALA A 92 0.32 26.60 19.63
N SER A 93 0.02 26.55 18.34
CA SER A 93 -1.29 26.86 17.76
C SER A 93 -2.38 25.85 18.14
N ALA A 94 -2.04 24.60 18.46
CA ALA A 94 -3.00 23.61 18.96
C ALA A 94 -3.70 24.15 20.21
N SER A 95 -2.95 24.76 21.13
CA SER A 95 -3.52 25.37 22.33
C SER A 95 -4.45 26.56 22.03
N THR A 96 -4.37 27.18 20.85
CA THR A 96 -5.25 28.28 20.44
C THR A 96 -6.56 27.76 19.86
N TYR A 97 -6.50 26.75 18.98
CA TYR A 97 -7.63 26.31 18.17
C TYR A 97 -8.31 25.01 18.64
N LEU A 98 -7.60 24.12 19.34
CA LEU A 98 -8.22 22.96 20.00
C LEU A 98 -8.76 23.35 21.37
N PHE A 99 -9.98 22.89 21.64
CA PHE A 99 -10.64 23.00 22.95
C PHE A 99 -10.60 24.42 23.56
N PRO A 100 -11.07 25.48 22.85
CA PRO A 100 -11.21 26.80 23.46
C PRO A 100 -12.20 26.75 24.64
N GLY A 101 -11.87 27.44 25.73
CA GLY A 101 -12.72 27.54 26.93
C GLY A 101 -12.57 26.42 27.97
N THR A 102 -11.67 25.46 27.77
CA THR A 102 -11.33 24.43 28.78
C THR A 102 -10.23 24.89 29.75
N GLN A 103 -10.14 24.23 30.90
CA GLN A 103 -8.96 24.30 31.76
C GLN A 103 -7.82 23.48 31.14
N ARG A 104 -6.72 24.15 30.80
CA ARG A 104 -5.62 23.56 30.03
C ARG A 104 -4.53 22.99 30.92
N TYR A 105 -4.04 21.81 30.55
CA TYR A 105 -2.90 21.12 31.14
C TYR A 105 -1.94 20.69 30.03
N SER A 106 -0.65 20.62 30.36
CA SER A 106 0.37 20.01 29.51
C SER A 106 0.81 18.69 30.16
N LEU A 107 0.90 17.64 29.34
CA LEU A 107 1.40 16.32 29.74
C LEU A 107 2.93 16.37 29.84
N ARG A 108 3.50 15.51 30.67
CA ARG A 108 4.96 15.49 30.90
C ARG A 108 5.75 14.82 29.78
N PHE A 109 5.06 14.16 28.86
CA PHE A 109 5.58 13.39 27.74
C PHE A 109 5.08 13.92 26.39
N ASP A 110 5.83 13.65 25.33
CA ASP A 110 5.45 13.94 23.96
C ASP A 110 4.65 12.79 23.31
N GLY A 111 4.13 13.02 22.10
CA GLY A 111 3.33 12.06 21.34
C GLY A 111 4.13 10.95 20.65
N SER A 112 5.46 10.91 20.77
CA SER A 112 6.27 9.85 20.15
C SER A 112 6.14 8.54 20.90
N TYR A 113 6.11 7.41 20.19
CA TYR A 113 6.09 6.10 20.84
C TYR A 113 7.29 5.88 21.77
N GLY A 114 8.46 6.44 21.47
CA GLY A 114 9.63 6.34 22.34
C GLY A 114 9.45 7.02 23.71
N ASP A 115 8.74 8.15 23.79
CA ASP A 115 8.43 8.77 25.10
C ASP A 115 7.18 8.14 25.74
N LEU A 116 6.15 7.80 24.95
CA LEU A 116 4.95 7.13 25.46
C LEU A 116 5.26 5.77 26.09
N GLU A 117 6.03 4.89 25.42
CA GLU A 117 6.44 3.59 25.95
C GLU A 117 7.31 3.74 27.21
N ARG A 118 8.20 4.75 27.22
CA ARG A 118 9.04 5.08 28.38
C ARG A 118 8.22 5.49 29.60
N TRP A 119 7.18 6.30 29.43
CA TRP A 119 6.31 6.72 30.53
C TRP A 119 5.28 5.65 30.92
N ALA A 120 4.82 4.83 29.98
CA ALA A 120 3.92 3.70 30.23
C ALA A 120 4.62 2.51 30.91
N HIS A 121 5.95 2.48 30.93
CA HIS A 121 6.78 1.35 31.37
C HIS A 121 6.45 0.03 30.63
N GLN A 122 5.90 0.14 29.42
CA GLN A 122 5.50 -0.98 28.56
C GLN A 122 5.70 -0.58 27.09
N THR A 123 6.22 -1.51 26.30
CA THR A 123 6.34 -1.38 24.83
C THR A 123 4.99 -1.59 24.14
N ARG A 124 4.86 -1.15 22.88
CA ARG A 124 3.69 -1.50 22.07
C ARG A 124 3.48 -3.00 21.87
N GLU A 125 4.54 -3.83 21.82
CA GLU A 125 4.40 -5.30 21.73
C GLU A 125 3.70 -5.89 22.98
N GLU A 126 3.82 -5.24 24.14
CA GLU A 126 3.24 -5.71 25.41
C GLU A 126 1.80 -5.23 25.63
N ILE A 127 1.47 -4.02 25.15
CA ILE A 127 0.15 -3.39 25.35
C ILE A 127 -0.92 -4.06 24.49
N SER A 128 -1.95 -4.60 25.15
CA SER A 128 -3.10 -5.20 24.46
C SER A 128 -4.02 -4.14 23.85
N LEU A 129 -4.36 -4.31 22.58
CA LEU A 129 -5.35 -3.54 21.83
C LEU A 129 -6.67 -4.30 21.71
N GLY A 130 -7.77 -3.57 21.54
CA GLY A 130 -9.11 -4.12 21.36
C GLY A 130 -10.18 -3.31 22.09
N LEU A 131 -11.45 -3.72 21.94
CA LEU A 131 -12.59 -2.94 22.42
C LEU A 131 -12.52 -2.64 23.93
N GLN A 132 -12.18 -3.63 24.76
CA GLN A 132 -12.06 -3.45 26.21
C GLN A 132 -10.92 -2.48 26.60
N ALA A 133 -9.78 -2.54 25.91
CA ALA A 133 -8.65 -1.64 26.14
C ALA A 133 -9.02 -0.20 25.80
N LEU A 134 -9.76 0.01 24.70
CA LEU A 134 -10.27 1.32 24.31
C LEU A 134 -11.35 1.84 25.28
N THR A 135 -12.27 0.97 25.72
CA THR A 135 -13.30 1.32 26.73
C THR A 135 -12.64 1.80 28.02
N HIS A 136 -11.64 1.07 28.51
CA HIS A 136 -10.86 1.46 29.68
C HIS A 136 -10.12 2.78 29.46
N ALA A 137 -9.48 2.97 28.30
CA ALA A 137 -8.81 4.24 27.96
C ALA A 137 -9.76 5.44 28.01
N ILE A 138 -10.98 5.30 27.46
CA ILE A 138 -11.99 6.36 27.49
C ILE A 138 -12.40 6.68 28.93
N SER A 139 -12.76 5.69 29.76
CA SER A 139 -13.14 5.92 31.16
C SER A 139 -12.01 6.53 32.00
N PHE A 140 -10.80 6.01 31.85
CA PHE A 140 -9.63 6.48 32.60
C PHE A 140 -9.32 7.95 32.25
N LEU A 141 -9.21 8.30 30.96
CA LEU A 141 -8.98 9.68 30.53
C LEU A 141 -10.15 10.59 30.90
N ARG A 142 -11.40 10.10 30.85
CA ARG A 142 -12.60 10.88 31.19
C ARG A 142 -12.69 11.25 32.67
N SER A 143 -12.10 10.44 33.55
CA SER A 143 -12.06 10.67 35.00
C SER A 143 -11.16 11.85 35.42
N GLY A 144 -10.22 12.26 34.56
CA GLY A 144 -9.23 13.30 34.87
C GLY A 144 -8.12 12.85 35.85
N ALA A 145 -7.99 11.54 36.10
CA ALA A 145 -7.02 10.98 37.04
C ALA A 145 -5.56 11.43 36.80
N SER A 146 -4.82 11.66 37.89
CA SER A 146 -3.43 12.14 37.85
C SER A 146 -2.40 11.01 37.88
N ASN A 147 -2.52 10.04 36.97
CA ASN A 147 -1.52 8.99 36.73
C ASN A 147 -0.95 9.15 35.32
N ASP A 148 0.31 9.57 35.20
CA ASP A 148 0.94 9.85 33.91
C ASP A 148 1.36 8.57 33.14
N GLU A 149 1.70 7.49 33.86
CA GLU A 149 2.01 6.18 33.27
C GLU A 149 0.78 5.61 32.55
N GLU A 150 -0.35 5.61 33.24
CA GLU A 150 -1.61 5.10 32.69
C GLU A 150 -2.17 6.02 31.58
N LYS A 151 -1.89 7.33 31.61
CA LYS A 151 -2.18 8.23 30.48
C LYS A 151 -1.35 7.90 29.25
N ALA A 152 -0.05 7.66 29.40
CA ALA A 152 0.80 7.28 28.29
C ALA A 152 0.35 5.95 27.68
N ARG A 153 0.09 4.93 28.52
CA ARG A 153 -0.41 3.62 28.10
C ARG A 153 -1.75 3.69 27.37
N THR A 154 -2.71 4.48 27.89
CA THR A 154 -4.03 4.64 27.26
C THR A 154 -4.00 5.48 25.98
N LEU A 155 -3.06 6.43 25.85
CA LEU A 155 -2.82 7.15 24.60
C LEU A 155 -2.20 6.26 23.52
N ILE A 156 -1.31 5.32 23.84
CA ILE A 156 -0.81 4.32 22.87
C ILE A 156 -1.98 3.54 22.26
N VAL A 157 -2.91 3.06 23.08
CA VAL A 157 -4.11 2.34 22.62
C VAL A 157 -4.94 3.20 21.66
N ILE A 158 -5.18 4.47 22.01
CA ILE A 158 -5.96 5.40 21.17
C ILE A 158 -5.25 5.70 19.85
N ILE A 159 -3.94 5.97 19.86
CA ILE A 159 -3.17 6.30 18.64
C ILE A 159 -3.15 5.10 17.69
N GLN A 160 -2.88 3.88 18.19
CA GLN A 160 -2.90 2.67 17.36
C GLN A 160 -4.30 2.34 16.83
N MET A 161 -5.35 2.49 17.65
CA MET A 161 -6.73 2.19 17.26
C MET A 161 -7.44 3.31 16.48
N ALA A 162 -6.83 4.49 16.29
CA ALA A 162 -7.39 5.57 15.49
C ALA A 162 -6.43 6.06 14.39
N SER A 163 -5.27 6.64 14.74
CA SER A 163 -4.31 7.19 13.78
C SER A 163 -3.64 6.10 12.93
N GLU A 164 -3.09 5.04 13.54
CA GLU A 164 -2.44 3.98 12.77
C GLU A 164 -3.44 3.15 11.95
N ALA A 165 -4.65 2.94 12.49
CA ALA A 165 -5.77 2.38 11.75
C ALA A 165 -6.21 3.26 10.56
N ALA A 166 -6.18 4.60 10.68
CA ALA A 166 -6.42 5.49 9.55
C ALA A 166 -5.31 5.40 8.49
N ARG A 167 -4.04 5.31 8.91
CA ARG A 167 -2.87 5.16 8.02
C ARG A 167 -2.81 3.83 7.28
N TYR A 168 -3.25 2.73 7.90
CA TYR A 168 -3.08 1.38 7.36
C TYR A 168 -4.35 0.53 7.40
N ARG A 169 -4.70 -0.07 6.24
CA ARG A 169 -5.85 -0.97 6.15
C ARG A 169 -5.71 -2.17 7.07
N CYS A 170 -4.52 -2.78 7.15
CA CYS A 170 -4.26 -3.93 8.01
C CYS A 170 -4.52 -3.68 9.50
N ILE A 171 -4.15 -2.52 10.01
CA ILE A 171 -4.34 -2.16 11.43
C ILE A 171 -5.84 -1.96 11.70
N SER A 172 -6.53 -1.20 10.84
CA SER A 172 -7.99 -1.07 10.94
C SER A 172 -8.72 -2.41 10.85
N ASN A 173 -8.20 -3.35 10.05
CA ASN A 173 -8.78 -4.67 9.91
C ASN A 173 -8.61 -5.52 11.17
N ARG A 174 -7.40 -5.54 11.77
CA ARG A 174 -7.12 -6.24 13.04
C ARG A 174 -8.00 -5.74 14.20
N VAL A 175 -8.20 -4.43 14.30
CA VAL A 175 -9.13 -3.88 15.29
C VAL A 175 -10.58 -4.29 14.98
N GLY A 176 -10.96 -4.30 13.69
CA GLY A 176 -12.25 -4.84 13.23
C GLY A 176 -12.48 -6.31 13.58
N VAL A 177 -11.44 -7.17 13.51
CA VAL A 177 -11.46 -8.57 13.98
C VAL A 177 -11.74 -8.59 15.48
N SER A 178 -10.93 -7.88 16.26
CA SER A 178 -10.99 -7.82 17.73
C SER A 178 -12.37 -7.43 18.24
N ILE A 179 -13.02 -6.46 17.59
CA ILE A 179 -14.39 -6.05 17.91
C ILE A 179 -15.41 -7.15 17.58
N ARG A 180 -15.25 -7.87 16.45
CA ARG A 180 -16.17 -8.97 16.08
C ARG A 180 -16.03 -10.18 17.02
N THR A 181 -14.81 -10.56 17.38
CA THR A 181 -14.52 -11.75 18.19
C THR A 181 -14.60 -11.50 19.69
N GLY A 182 -14.55 -10.23 20.13
CA GLY A 182 -14.45 -9.86 21.55
C GLY A 182 -13.07 -10.15 22.16
N THR A 183 -12.06 -10.46 21.36
CA THR A 183 -10.72 -10.84 21.82
C THR A 183 -9.73 -9.70 21.64
N ALA A 184 -8.97 -9.37 22.67
CA ALA A 184 -7.83 -8.46 22.56
C ALA A 184 -6.69 -9.10 21.74
N PHE A 185 -5.78 -8.27 21.22
CA PHE A 185 -4.56 -8.71 20.53
C PHE A 185 -3.38 -7.80 20.90
N GLN A 186 -2.15 -8.31 20.76
CA GLN A 186 -0.94 -7.51 20.86
C GLN A 186 -0.43 -7.14 19.46
N PRO A 187 0.07 -5.91 19.24
CA PRO A 187 0.82 -5.54 18.03
C PRO A 187 1.99 -6.51 17.80
N ASP A 188 2.11 -7.01 16.58
CA ASP A 188 3.23 -7.87 16.19
C ASP A 188 4.29 -7.08 15.39
N PRO A 189 5.46 -7.70 15.11
CA PRO A 189 6.57 -6.99 14.46
C PRO A 189 6.23 -6.40 13.09
N ALA A 190 5.23 -6.95 12.38
CA ALA A 190 4.80 -6.42 11.10
C ALA A 190 3.93 -5.17 11.26
N MET A 191 2.94 -5.21 12.16
CA MET A 191 2.16 -4.02 12.51
C MET A 191 3.06 -2.87 12.98
N LEU A 192 4.00 -3.14 13.89
CA LEU A 192 4.93 -2.13 14.39
C LEU A 192 5.91 -1.64 13.32
N SER A 193 6.34 -2.52 12.42
CA SER A 193 7.21 -2.12 11.31
C SER A 193 6.52 -1.17 10.34
N LEU A 194 5.22 -1.32 10.11
CA LEU A 194 4.42 -0.37 9.32
C LEU A 194 4.29 0.98 10.04
N GLU A 195 3.92 0.99 11.33
CA GLU A 195 3.86 2.21 12.15
C GLU A 195 5.19 2.98 12.09
N ASN A 196 6.31 2.28 12.28
CA ASN A 196 7.66 2.86 12.32
C ASN A 196 8.23 3.25 10.93
N ASN A 197 7.56 2.96 9.82
CA ASN A 197 8.01 3.30 8.45
C ASN A 197 6.95 4.07 7.64
N TRP A 198 5.96 4.67 8.31
CA TRP A 198 4.89 5.39 7.62
C TRP A 198 5.38 6.60 6.83
N ASP A 199 6.37 7.32 7.36
CA ASP A 199 7.10 8.39 6.68
C ASP A 199 7.93 7.86 5.49
N ASN A 200 8.68 6.77 5.70
CA ASN A 200 9.52 6.14 4.68
C ASN A 200 8.70 5.61 3.50
N LEU A 201 7.57 4.93 3.74
CA LEU A 201 6.66 4.48 2.69
C LEU A 201 6.00 5.66 1.97
N SER A 202 5.54 6.67 2.71
CA SER A 202 4.94 7.88 2.11
C SER A 202 5.92 8.62 1.20
N GLY A 203 7.18 8.74 1.63
CA GLY A 203 8.27 9.31 0.85
C GLY A 203 8.64 8.46 -0.36
N GLY A 204 8.75 7.14 -0.19
CA GLY A 204 9.05 6.20 -1.27
C GLY A 204 8.03 6.28 -2.41
N VAL A 205 6.73 6.31 -2.09
CA VAL A 205 5.65 6.46 -3.08
C VAL A 205 5.73 7.82 -3.78
N GLN A 206 5.73 8.93 -3.04
CA GLN A 206 5.65 10.28 -3.62
C GLN A 206 6.88 10.67 -4.44
N GLN A 207 8.04 10.09 -4.11
CA GLN A 207 9.31 10.33 -4.80
C GLN A 207 9.66 9.22 -5.80
N SER A 208 8.75 8.27 -6.05
CA SER A 208 8.98 7.20 -7.01
C SER A 208 9.16 7.73 -8.44
N VAL A 209 10.00 7.07 -9.22
CA VAL A 209 10.28 7.42 -10.62
C VAL A 209 10.15 6.17 -11.45
N GLN A 210 9.14 6.13 -12.33
CA GLN A 210 8.84 4.99 -13.20
C GLN A 210 8.77 3.69 -12.39
N ASP A 211 7.80 3.60 -11.47
CA ASP A 211 7.58 2.55 -10.46
C ASP A 211 8.67 2.42 -9.37
N ALA A 212 9.94 2.75 -9.63
CA ALA A 212 11.04 2.52 -8.68
C ALA A 212 11.12 3.55 -7.54
N PHE A 213 11.36 3.10 -6.30
CA PHE A 213 11.58 3.97 -5.14
C PHE A 213 13.01 4.53 -5.09
N PRO A 214 13.21 5.74 -4.52
CA PRO A 214 14.55 6.33 -4.40
C PRO A 214 15.46 5.63 -3.41
N ASN A 215 14.88 5.06 -2.35
CA ASN A 215 15.55 4.26 -1.34
C ASN A 215 14.64 3.08 -0.98
N ASN A 216 15.24 1.92 -0.69
CA ASN A 216 14.50 0.76 -0.21
C ASN A 216 13.87 1.05 1.17
N VAL A 217 12.59 0.77 1.33
CA VAL A 217 11.94 0.73 2.64
C VAL A 217 11.99 -0.71 3.16
N ILE A 218 12.62 -0.92 4.32
CA ILE A 218 12.79 -2.25 4.91
C ILE A 218 11.75 -2.44 6.01
N LEU A 219 10.74 -3.23 5.70
CA LEU A 219 9.71 -3.65 6.63
C LEU A 219 10.07 -4.99 7.28
N SER A 220 9.33 -5.38 8.31
CA SER A 220 9.42 -6.66 9.00
C SER A 220 8.13 -7.45 8.81
N SER A 221 8.24 -8.76 8.68
CA SER A 221 7.10 -9.69 8.76
C SER A 221 6.79 -10.10 10.20
N ILE A 222 5.64 -10.76 10.43
CA ILE A 222 5.29 -11.39 11.73
C ILE A 222 6.46 -12.21 12.29
N ASN A 223 7.18 -12.94 11.41
CA ASN A 223 8.29 -13.82 11.76
C ASN A 223 9.65 -13.09 11.86
N ARG A 224 9.63 -11.76 12.01
CA ARG A 224 10.80 -10.85 12.06
C ARG A 224 11.76 -10.98 10.86
N GLN A 225 11.29 -11.49 9.71
CA GLN A 225 12.07 -11.53 8.47
C GLN A 225 11.94 -10.20 7.71
N PRO A 226 13.01 -9.69 7.08
CA PRO A 226 12.97 -8.43 6.33
C PRO A 226 12.15 -8.57 5.05
N VAL A 227 11.31 -7.57 4.77
CA VAL A 227 10.55 -7.41 3.54
C VAL A 227 10.97 -6.09 2.91
N VAL A 228 11.62 -6.16 1.75
CA VAL A 228 12.12 -4.97 1.04
C VAL A 228 11.02 -4.46 0.12
N VAL A 229 10.67 -3.18 0.27
CA VAL A 229 9.75 -2.46 -0.61
C VAL A 229 10.58 -1.42 -1.37
N ASP A 230 10.79 -1.67 -2.67
CA ASP A 230 11.63 -0.86 -3.57
C ASP A 230 10.89 -0.38 -4.83
N SER A 231 9.57 -0.59 -4.89
CA SER A 231 8.70 -0.22 -6.01
C SER A 231 7.27 0.12 -5.56
N LEU A 232 6.59 0.97 -6.34
CA LEU A 232 5.20 1.41 -6.15
C LEU A 232 4.22 0.25 -6.32
N SER A 233 4.43 -0.60 -7.31
CA SER A 233 3.65 -1.81 -7.59
C SER A 233 3.98 -3.00 -6.69
N HIS A 234 4.85 -2.83 -5.67
CA HIS A 234 5.04 -3.85 -4.66
C HIS A 234 3.74 -4.05 -3.84
N PRO A 235 3.18 -5.28 -3.70
CA PRO A 235 1.83 -5.50 -3.14
C PRO A 235 1.58 -4.93 -1.75
N THR A 236 2.64 -4.70 -0.98
CA THR A 236 2.60 -4.09 0.35
C THR A 236 2.16 -2.63 0.32
N VAL A 237 2.39 -1.89 -0.76
CA VAL A 237 2.00 -0.49 -0.87
C VAL A 237 0.48 -0.34 -0.79
N ALA A 238 -0.29 -1.35 -1.27
CA ALA A 238 -1.75 -1.38 -1.17
C ALA A 238 -2.32 -1.36 0.27
N VAL A 239 -1.52 -1.70 1.28
CA VAL A 239 -1.97 -1.63 2.70
C VAL A 239 -1.93 -0.21 3.26
N LEU A 240 -1.17 0.70 2.63
CA LEU A 240 -1.06 2.12 2.97
C LEU A 240 -2.36 2.83 2.55
N ALA A 241 -3.18 3.21 3.53
CA ALA A 241 -4.49 3.81 3.31
C ALA A 241 -4.45 5.34 3.24
N LEU A 242 -3.45 5.96 3.88
CA LEU A 242 -3.28 7.41 3.96
C LEU A 242 -1.80 7.75 4.18
N MET A 243 -1.23 8.61 3.36
CA MET A 243 0.19 8.99 3.36
C MET A 243 0.45 10.32 4.07
N LEU A 244 1.61 10.43 4.73
CA LEU A 244 2.16 11.72 5.15
C LEU A 244 2.51 12.56 3.91
N PHE A 245 2.19 13.85 3.88
CA PHE A 245 2.65 14.71 2.78
C PHE A 245 4.16 14.91 2.84
N VAL A 246 4.86 14.60 1.75
CA VAL A 246 6.31 14.75 1.60
C VAL A 246 6.65 15.72 0.46
N CYS A 247 6.01 15.57 -0.70
CA CYS A 247 6.10 16.47 -1.85
C CYS A 247 5.09 16.06 -2.94
N ASN A 248 4.74 17.00 -3.82
CA ASN A 248 3.96 16.73 -5.03
C ASN A 248 4.86 16.22 -6.17
N PRO A 249 4.53 15.09 -6.84
CA PRO A 249 5.31 14.66 -8.01
C PRO A 249 5.21 15.68 -9.16
N PRO A 250 6.25 15.82 -10.02
CA PRO A 250 6.34 16.93 -10.98
C PRO A 250 5.14 17.10 -11.93
N ASN A 251 4.43 16.01 -12.23
CA ASN A 251 3.29 15.98 -13.14
C ASN A 251 1.91 16.01 -12.43
N ALA A 252 1.85 16.06 -11.10
CA ALA A 252 0.60 16.04 -10.32
C ALA A 252 -0.36 17.20 -10.65
N ASN A 253 0.19 18.31 -11.16
CA ASN A 253 -0.54 19.55 -11.49
C ASN A 253 -1.51 19.43 -12.69
N GLN A 254 -1.80 18.22 -13.18
CA GLN A 254 -2.88 17.95 -14.12
C GLN A 254 -4.24 17.62 -13.45
N SER A 255 -4.32 17.57 -12.11
CA SER A 255 -5.61 17.49 -11.42
C SER A 255 -6.47 18.75 -11.66
N PRO A 256 -7.67 18.63 -12.26
CA PRO A 256 -8.44 19.78 -12.78
C PRO A 256 -9.19 20.60 -11.71
N LEU A 257 -8.94 20.39 -10.42
CA LEU A 257 -9.71 20.98 -9.31
C LEU A 257 -9.01 22.11 -8.55
N LEU A 258 -7.75 22.45 -8.86
CA LEU A 258 -7.06 23.57 -8.23
C LEU A 258 -7.21 24.87 -9.02
N ILE A 259 -8.15 25.71 -8.56
CA ILE A 259 -8.24 27.12 -8.98
C ILE A 259 -6.93 27.81 -8.57
N ARG A 260 -6.22 28.38 -9.56
CA ARG A 260 -4.94 29.08 -9.35
C ARG A 260 -5.13 30.41 -8.61
N SER A 261 -5.25 30.39 -7.29
CA SER A 261 -5.35 31.58 -6.44
C SER A 261 -4.12 31.74 -5.54
N ILE A 262 -2.98 32.17 -6.11
CA ILE A 262 -1.84 32.80 -5.40
C ILE A 262 -1.25 31.95 -4.23
N VAL A 263 -1.46 30.63 -4.23
CA VAL A 263 -0.95 29.76 -3.16
C VAL A 263 0.58 29.69 -3.23
N GLU A 264 1.23 29.76 -2.07
CA GLU A 264 2.68 29.61 -1.92
C GLU A 264 3.21 28.32 -2.57
N GLU A 265 4.48 28.30 -2.97
CA GLU A 265 5.08 27.19 -3.72
C GLU A 265 5.08 25.88 -2.92
N SER A 266 4.03 25.08 -3.10
CA SER A 266 3.94 23.71 -2.59
C SER A 266 5.15 22.90 -3.06
N LYS A 267 5.70 22.10 -2.15
CA LYS A 267 6.99 21.41 -2.35
C LYS A 267 6.88 20.35 -3.44
N ILE A 268 7.64 20.51 -4.53
CA ILE A 268 7.72 19.55 -5.64
C ILE A 268 8.82 18.50 -5.38
N CYS A 269 8.57 17.24 -5.74
CA CYS A 269 9.55 16.16 -5.64
C CYS A 269 10.70 16.32 -6.65
N SER A 270 11.91 15.88 -6.29
CA SER A 270 13.09 16.03 -7.15
C SER A 270 12.99 15.16 -8.41
N SER A 271 12.86 15.79 -9.58
CA SER A 271 12.92 15.13 -10.88
C SER A 271 14.32 14.70 -11.32
N ARG A 272 15.35 14.86 -10.46
CA ARG A 272 16.75 14.50 -10.75
C ARG A 272 17.09 13.05 -10.39
N TYR A 273 16.16 12.32 -9.79
CA TYR A 273 16.39 10.93 -9.44
C TYR A 273 16.21 10.04 -10.67
N GLU A 274 17.22 9.21 -10.96
CA GLU A 274 17.24 8.29 -12.08
C GLU A 274 17.69 6.92 -11.54
N PRO A 275 16.75 6.07 -11.09
CA PRO A 275 17.06 4.81 -10.41
C PRO A 275 17.77 3.83 -11.34
N THR A 276 18.81 3.16 -10.84
CA THR A 276 19.38 1.96 -11.49
C THR A 276 18.91 0.72 -10.74
N VAL A 277 18.03 -0.05 -11.39
CA VAL A 277 17.30 -1.17 -10.78
C VAL A 277 17.22 -2.36 -11.73
N ARG A 278 16.86 -3.53 -11.22
CA ARG A 278 16.35 -4.62 -12.06
C ARG A 278 14.91 -4.34 -12.47
N ILE A 279 14.48 -5.02 -13.54
CA ILE A 279 13.09 -5.11 -13.97
C ILE A 279 12.75 -6.60 -13.98
N GLY A 280 11.96 -7.04 -13.01
CA GLY A 280 11.42 -8.40 -12.95
C GLY A 280 10.08 -8.48 -13.69
N GLY A 281 9.71 -9.65 -14.19
CA GLY A 281 8.44 -9.86 -14.90
C GLY A 281 8.02 -11.32 -14.88
N ARG A 282 7.65 -11.84 -16.05
CA ARG A 282 7.09 -13.19 -16.25
C ARG A 282 7.88 -14.28 -15.52
N ASP A 283 7.19 -15.06 -14.69
CA ASP A 283 7.75 -16.20 -13.94
C ASP A 283 8.92 -15.84 -13.00
N GLY A 284 9.06 -14.56 -12.63
CA GLY A 284 10.16 -14.06 -11.78
C GLY A 284 11.49 -13.92 -12.53
N MET A 285 11.45 -13.89 -13.87
CA MET A 285 12.60 -13.61 -14.71
C MET A 285 12.89 -12.11 -14.79
N CYS A 286 14.15 -11.76 -14.96
CA CYS A 286 14.62 -10.39 -15.15
C CYS A 286 14.77 -10.07 -16.64
N VAL A 287 14.56 -8.79 -16.98
CA VAL A 287 14.97 -8.20 -18.27
C VAL A 287 16.50 -8.19 -18.33
N ASP A 288 17.08 -8.87 -19.33
CA ASP A 288 18.51 -9.19 -19.41
C ASP A 288 19.07 -8.92 -20.83
N VAL A 289 20.20 -8.23 -20.92
CA VAL A 289 20.96 -8.07 -22.18
C VAL A 289 21.72 -9.37 -22.45
N TYR A 290 21.31 -10.07 -23.52
CA TYR A 290 21.75 -11.44 -23.81
C TYR A 290 23.28 -11.59 -23.86
N ASP A 291 23.81 -12.53 -23.07
CA ASP A 291 25.23 -12.89 -23.02
C ASP A 291 26.16 -11.70 -22.70
N ASP A 292 25.65 -10.74 -21.91
CA ASP A 292 26.32 -9.48 -21.56
C ASP A 292 26.80 -8.67 -22.81
N GLY A 293 26.19 -8.93 -23.98
CA GLY A 293 26.63 -8.44 -25.27
C GLY A 293 26.06 -7.07 -25.66
N TYR A 294 26.86 -6.01 -25.55
CA TYR A 294 26.43 -4.63 -25.84
C TYR A 294 26.62 -4.17 -27.30
N HIS A 295 26.72 -5.10 -28.26
CA HIS A 295 26.75 -4.71 -29.68
C HIS A 295 25.35 -4.27 -30.15
N ASN A 296 25.28 -3.23 -30.97
CA ASN A 296 24.00 -2.67 -31.45
C ASN A 296 23.17 -3.77 -32.15
N GLY A 297 21.92 -3.93 -31.71
CA GLY A 297 21.00 -4.95 -32.24
C GLY A 297 21.02 -6.27 -31.49
N ASN A 298 21.87 -6.46 -30.47
CA ASN A 298 21.75 -7.65 -29.63
C ASN A 298 20.41 -7.66 -28.88
N ARG A 299 19.79 -8.82 -28.80
CA ARG A 299 18.46 -9.02 -28.24
C ARG A 299 18.44 -8.83 -26.72
N ILE A 300 17.30 -8.35 -26.22
CA ILE A 300 16.93 -8.43 -24.80
C ILE A 300 16.11 -9.70 -24.58
N ILE A 301 16.34 -10.38 -23.47
CA ILE A 301 15.69 -11.64 -23.10
C ILE A 301 15.09 -11.59 -21.70
N ALA A 302 14.20 -12.54 -21.40
CA ALA A 302 13.82 -12.90 -20.04
C ALA A 302 14.81 -13.97 -19.52
N TRP A 303 15.57 -13.67 -18.47
CA TRP A 303 16.56 -14.58 -17.87
C TRP A 303 16.34 -14.78 -16.36
N LYS A 304 16.97 -15.80 -15.75
CA LYS A 304 17.00 -15.90 -14.28
C LYS A 304 17.60 -14.61 -13.73
N CYS A 305 16.91 -13.95 -12.80
CA CYS A 305 17.51 -12.87 -12.03
C CYS A 305 18.79 -13.37 -11.34
N LYS A 306 19.93 -12.75 -11.65
CA LYS A 306 21.27 -13.16 -11.20
C LYS A 306 21.37 -13.05 -9.67
N ASP A 307 22.26 -13.80 -9.04
CA ASP A 307 22.43 -13.74 -7.57
C ASP A 307 23.23 -12.48 -7.12
N ARG A 308 23.90 -11.81 -8.07
CA ARG A 308 24.59 -10.53 -7.91
C ARG A 308 24.01 -9.47 -8.86
N LEU A 309 24.09 -8.20 -8.46
CA LEU A 309 23.75 -7.08 -9.35
C LEU A 309 24.85 -6.97 -10.42
N GLU A 310 24.53 -7.38 -11.65
CA GLU A 310 25.41 -7.39 -12.82
C GLU A 310 24.81 -6.50 -13.91
N GLU A 311 25.67 -5.76 -14.63
CA GLU A 311 25.27 -4.67 -15.54
C GLU A 311 24.18 -5.07 -16.54
N ASN A 312 24.23 -6.27 -17.13
CA ASN A 312 23.23 -6.70 -18.12
C ASN A 312 21.80 -6.90 -17.59
N GLN A 313 21.60 -6.87 -16.27
CA GLN A 313 20.28 -6.89 -15.62
C GLN A 313 19.98 -5.57 -14.87
N LEU A 314 20.87 -4.58 -14.97
CA LEU A 314 20.69 -3.27 -14.34
C LEU A 314 20.26 -2.23 -15.36
N TRP A 315 19.15 -1.57 -15.06
CA TRP A 315 18.50 -0.62 -15.93
C TRP A 315 18.37 0.72 -15.21
N THR A 316 19.06 1.76 -15.71
CA THR A 316 18.87 3.14 -15.28
C THR A 316 17.62 3.70 -15.96
N LEU A 317 16.61 4.06 -15.16
CA LEU A 317 15.39 4.71 -15.62
C LEU A 317 15.63 6.21 -15.68
N LYS A 318 15.73 6.76 -16.90
CA LYS A 318 16.16 8.14 -17.13
C LYS A 318 14.97 9.10 -17.23
N SER A 319 15.24 10.34 -16.86
CA SER A 319 14.30 11.47 -16.93
C SER A 319 13.86 11.84 -18.37
N ASP A 320 14.57 11.35 -19.40
CA ASP A 320 14.26 11.49 -20.82
C ASP A 320 13.43 10.32 -21.40
N LEU A 321 12.79 9.52 -20.54
CA LEU A 321 12.03 8.30 -20.85
C LEU A 321 12.88 7.15 -21.45
N THR A 322 14.20 7.23 -21.46
CA THR A 322 15.04 6.09 -21.87
C THR A 322 15.30 5.13 -20.71
N ILE A 323 15.26 3.83 -21.00
CA ILE A 323 15.65 2.77 -20.07
C ILE A 323 17.04 2.28 -20.52
N ARG A 324 18.09 2.45 -19.70
CA ARG A 324 19.49 2.28 -20.14
C ARG A 324 20.26 1.20 -19.37
N SER A 325 21.10 0.45 -20.07
CA SER A 325 22.03 -0.55 -19.52
C SER A 325 23.41 -0.33 -20.12
N ASN A 326 24.46 -0.23 -19.29
CA ASN A 326 25.85 0.06 -19.72
C ASN A 326 25.97 1.20 -20.76
N GLY A 327 25.23 2.30 -20.52
CA GLY A 327 25.21 3.48 -21.40
C GLY A 327 24.39 3.36 -22.70
N LYS A 328 23.88 2.17 -23.05
CA LYS A 328 23.01 1.91 -24.21
C LYS A 328 21.53 1.85 -23.82
N CYS A 329 20.65 2.01 -24.79
CA CYS A 329 19.21 2.14 -24.59
C CYS A 329 18.45 0.86 -24.96
N LEU A 330 17.45 0.53 -24.14
CA LEU A 330 16.38 -0.41 -24.47
C LEU A 330 15.62 0.12 -25.69
N THR A 331 15.66 -0.59 -26.81
CA THR A 331 15.20 -0.08 -28.10
C THR A 331 14.30 -1.11 -28.78
N THR A 332 13.13 -0.70 -29.28
CA THR A 332 12.34 -1.59 -30.16
C THR A 332 12.93 -1.60 -31.57
N GLU A 333 13.00 -2.76 -32.23
CA GLU A 333 13.45 -2.84 -33.63
C GLU A 333 12.50 -2.09 -34.58
N GLY A 334 11.21 -2.03 -34.24
CA GLY A 334 10.21 -1.25 -34.96
C GLY A 334 8.89 -1.14 -34.21
N TYR A 335 7.85 -0.69 -34.91
CA TYR A 335 6.57 -0.29 -34.32
C TYR A 335 5.40 -1.23 -34.66
N ALA A 336 5.69 -2.50 -34.98
CA ALA A 336 4.69 -3.52 -35.27
C ALA A 336 4.67 -4.62 -34.17
N PRO A 337 3.49 -5.20 -33.84
CA PRO A 337 3.41 -6.33 -32.92
C PRO A 337 4.28 -7.50 -33.40
N GLY A 338 5.09 -8.06 -32.48
CA GLY A 338 6.04 -9.13 -32.77
C GLY A 338 7.48 -8.66 -33.04
N ASN A 339 7.72 -7.37 -33.26
CA ASN A 339 9.09 -6.86 -33.37
C ASN A 339 9.83 -7.06 -32.04
N TYR A 340 11.11 -7.42 -32.10
CA TYR A 340 11.91 -7.71 -30.92
C TYR A 340 12.49 -6.45 -30.28
N VAL A 341 12.83 -6.55 -29.01
CA VAL A 341 13.50 -5.48 -28.25
C VAL A 341 14.98 -5.81 -28.12
N MET A 342 15.82 -4.79 -28.32
CA MET A 342 17.27 -4.89 -28.47
C MET A 342 18.01 -3.82 -27.65
N ILE A 343 19.29 -4.06 -27.40
CA ILE A 343 20.21 -3.04 -26.91
C ILE A 343 20.73 -2.23 -28.11
N TYR A 344 20.66 -0.90 -28.04
CA TYR A 344 21.16 -0.04 -29.11
C TYR A 344 21.81 1.23 -28.58
N ASP A 345 22.65 1.84 -29.41
CA ASP A 345 23.25 3.14 -29.12
C ASP A 345 22.19 4.26 -29.04
N CYS A 346 22.12 4.95 -27.89
CA CYS A 346 21.05 5.90 -27.59
C CYS A 346 20.96 7.09 -28.58
N THR A 347 22.08 7.53 -29.17
CA THR A 347 22.10 8.66 -30.12
C THR A 347 22.04 8.25 -31.58
N SER A 348 22.30 6.97 -31.88
CA SER A 348 22.26 6.42 -33.24
C SER A 348 20.93 5.73 -33.57
N ALA A 349 20.10 5.43 -32.56
CA ALA A 349 18.74 4.91 -32.74
C ALA A 349 17.77 6.02 -33.18
N VAL A 350 16.62 5.63 -33.74
CA VAL A 350 15.44 6.51 -33.83
C VAL A 350 14.97 6.80 -32.41
N ALA A 351 14.91 8.07 -32.01
CA ALA A 351 14.66 8.48 -30.64
C ALA A 351 13.35 7.90 -30.08
N GLU A 352 12.28 7.93 -30.87
CA GLU A 352 10.97 7.41 -30.45
C GLU A 352 10.92 5.87 -30.30
N ALA A 353 11.96 5.14 -30.74
CA ALA A 353 12.11 3.71 -30.50
C ALA A 353 12.81 3.39 -29.17
N THR A 354 13.42 4.39 -28.50
CA THR A 354 14.13 4.24 -27.21
C THR A 354 13.35 4.76 -26.01
N TYR A 355 12.22 5.45 -26.24
CA TYR A 355 11.35 5.97 -25.19
C TYR A 355 10.38 4.91 -24.66
N TRP A 356 10.28 4.83 -23.34
CA TRP A 356 9.41 3.93 -22.60
C TRP A 356 8.80 4.63 -21.38
N GLU A 357 7.56 4.26 -21.07
CA GLU A 357 6.90 4.60 -19.82
C GLU A 357 6.59 3.32 -19.05
N ILE A 358 7.05 3.24 -17.80
CA ILE A 358 6.63 2.24 -16.82
C ILE A 358 5.48 2.85 -16.02
N TRP A 359 4.28 2.28 -16.19
CA TRP A 359 3.08 2.69 -15.49
C TRP A 359 2.95 2.00 -14.11
N ASP A 360 2.28 2.66 -13.17
CA ASP A 360 2.00 2.20 -11.79
C ASP A 360 1.35 0.80 -11.72
N ASN A 361 0.72 0.34 -12.80
CA ASN A 361 0.11 -0.99 -12.92
C ASN A 361 1.08 -2.09 -13.41
N GLY A 362 2.37 -1.78 -13.56
CA GLY A 362 3.43 -2.71 -13.99
C GLY A 362 3.48 -2.94 -15.50
N THR A 363 3.02 -1.98 -16.32
CA THR A 363 3.07 -2.06 -17.79
C THR A 363 4.17 -1.18 -18.32
N ILE A 364 5.01 -1.69 -19.23
CA ILE A 364 6.09 -0.93 -19.88
C ILE A 364 5.71 -0.70 -21.34
N ILE A 365 5.34 0.54 -21.69
CA ILE A 365 4.82 0.91 -23.02
C ILE A 365 5.82 1.75 -23.80
N ASN A 366 5.89 1.56 -25.12
CA ASN A 366 6.56 2.50 -26.03
C ASN A 366 5.53 3.54 -26.52
N PRO A 367 5.63 4.83 -26.14
CA PRO A 367 4.58 5.83 -26.42
C PRO A 367 4.31 6.06 -27.91
N LYS A 368 5.30 5.80 -28.79
CA LYS A 368 5.19 6.01 -30.23
C LYS A 368 4.29 5.00 -30.94
N SER A 369 4.31 3.75 -30.49
CA SER A 369 3.56 2.65 -31.08
C SER A 369 2.35 2.23 -30.25
N ALA A 370 2.29 2.66 -28.99
CA ALA A 370 1.36 2.15 -27.97
C ALA A 370 1.46 0.63 -27.72
N LEU A 371 2.56 0.01 -28.14
CA LEU A 371 2.86 -1.40 -27.89
C LEU A 371 3.66 -1.55 -26.59
N VAL A 372 3.51 -2.70 -25.93
CA VAL A 372 4.08 -2.97 -24.59
C VAL A 372 5.15 -4.06 -24.61
N LEU A 373 6.14 -3.94 -23.73
CA LEU A 373 7.18 -4.94 -23.53
C LEU A 373 6.55 -6.26 -23.08
N SER A 374 6.83 -7.33 -23.83
CA SER A 374 6.14 -8.61 -23.73
C SER A 374 7.11 -9.78 -23.77
N ALA A 375 7.01 -10.67 -22.80
CA ALA A 375 7.77 -11.92 -22.71
C ALA A 375 6.92 -13.09 -23.26
N GLU A 376 6.73 -13.17 -24.58
CA GLU A 376 5.78 -14.14 -25.18
C GLU A 376 6.10 -15.61 -24.89
N SER A 377 7.39 -15.95 -24.74
CA SER A 377 7.83 -17.30 -24.32
C SER A 377 7.85 -17.44 -22.80
N SER A 378 7.44 -18.61 -22.29
CA SER A 378 7.67 -19.01 -20.89
C SER A 378 9.06 -19.63 -20.65
N SER A 379 9.85 -19.86 -21.70
CA SER A 379 11.19 -20.42 -21.58
C SER A 379 12.21 -19.34 -21.24
N MET A 380 13.06 -19.63 -20.26
CA MET A 380 14.24 -18.83 -19.93
C MET A 380 15.14 -18.65 -21.17
N GLY A 381 15.58 -17.43 -21.44
CA GLY A 381 16.26 -17.04 -22.68
C GLY A 381 15.30 -16.60 -23.81
N GLY A 382 14.00 -16.59 -23.57
CA GLY A 382 13.00 -16.06 -24.49
C GLY A 382 13.25 -14.59 -24.81
N THR A 383 13.28 -14.25 -26.09
CA THR A 383 13.47 -12.87 -26.58
C THR A 383 12.25 -12.01 -26.27
N LEU A 384 12.48 -10.80 -25.76
CA LEU A 384 11.42 -9.83 -25.49
C LEU A 384 10.95 -9.15 -26.78
N THR A 385 9.66 -8.84 -26.86
CA THR A 385 9.02 -8.24 -28.02
C THR A 385 8.13 -7.07 -27.61
N VAL A 386 7.75 -6.23 -28.57
CA VAL A 386 6.62 -5.31 -28.43
C VAL A 386 5.34 -5.99 -28.94
N GLN A 387 4.25 -5.88 -28.19
CA GLN A 387 2.94 -6.44 -28.56
C GLN A 387 1.80 -5.47 -28.26
N THR A 388 0.62 -5.73 -28.82
CA THR A 388 -0.62 -5.06 -28.43
C THR A 388 -0.85 -5.22 -26.92
N ASN A 389 -1.20 -4.13 -26.24
CA ASN A 389 -1.49 -4.20 -24.81
C ASN A 389 -2.82 -4.92 -24.57
N GLU A 390 -2.75 -6.09 -23.93
CA GLU A 390 -3.90 -6.87 -23.47
C GLU A 390 -3.83 -7.08 -21.94
N TYR A 391 -2.98 -6.31 -21.24
CA TYR A 391 -2.69 -6.44 -19.81
C TYR A 391 -2.41 -7.88 -19.36
N LEU A 392 -1.73 -8.65 -20.22
CA LEU A 392 -1.41 -10.05 -19.94
C LEU A 392 -0.45 -10.16 -18.75
N MET A 393 -0.44 -11.31 -18.05
CA MET A 393 0.62 -11.66 -17.10
C MET A 393 2.00 -11.61 -17.78
N ARG A 394 2.10 -12.05 -19.05
CA ARG A 394 3.35 -11.95 -19.83
C ARG A 394 3.73 -10.54 -20.30
N GLN A 395 2.94 -9.53 -19.91
CA GLN A 395 3.16 -8.10 -20.11
C GLN A 395 3.25 -7.34 -18.76
N GLY A 396 3.33 -8.07 -17.64
CA GLY A 396 3.46 -7.53 -16.30
C GLY A 396 4.92 -7.49 -15.85
N TRP A 397 5.31 -6.36 -15.26
CA TRP A 397 6.67 -6.05 -14.83
C TRP A 397 6.64 -5.31 -13.49
N ARG A 398 7.70 -5.45 -12.70
CA ARG A 398 7.97 -4.69 -11.47
C ARG A 398 9.42 -4.25 -11.45
N THR A 399 9.67 -3.00 -11.11
CA THR A 399 11.03 -2.49 -10.89
C THR A 399 11.54 -2.84 -9.50
N GLY A 400 12.85 -2.70 -9.28
CA GLY A 400 13.46 -2.91 -7.97
C GLY A 400 14.45 -4.06 -7.96
N ASN A 401 15.39 -4.01 -7.03
CA ASN A 401 16.50 -4.96 -6.95
C ASN A 401 16.12 -6.24 -6.19
N ASN A 402 15.11 -6.19 -5.31
CA ASN A 402 14.51 -7.40 -4.76
C ASN A 402 13.50 -7.96 -5.76
N THR A 403 13.92 -8.97 -6.52
CA THR A 403 13.11 -9.64 -7.55
C THR A 403 12.50 -10.97 -7.08
N SER A 404 12.66 -11.32 -5.80
CA SER A 404 12.00 -12.49 -5.22
C SER A 404 10.49 -12.25 -5.10
N PRO A 405 9.65 -13.29 -5.29
CA PRO A 405 8.22 -13.16 -5.04
C PRO A 405 7.95 -12.96 -3.54
N PHE A 406 7.04 -12.04 -3.20
CA PHE A 406 6.67 -11.79 -1.82
C PHE A 406 5.72 -12.90 -1.34
N VAL A 407 6.15 -13.68 -0.34
CA VAL A 407 5.35 -14.77 0.23
C VAL A 407 4.55 -14.27 1.43
N THR A 408 3.22 -14.36 1.35
CA THR A 408 2.27 -13.79 2.31
C THR A 408 0.98 -14.62 2.34
N SER A 409 0.14 -14.45 3.37
CA SER A 409 -1.24 -14.94 3.36
C SER A 409 -2.17 -13.84 2.86
N ILE A 410 -3.17 -14.16 2.04
CA ILE A 410 -4.15 -13.15 1.58
C ILE A 410 -5.42 -13.31 2.41
N SER A 411 -5.73 -12.34 3.27
CA SER A 411 -7.01 -12.26 3.98
C SER A 411 -8.06 -11.53 3.15
N GLY A 412 -9.33 -11.84 3.39
CA GLY A 412 -10.48 -11.22 2.72
C GLY A 412 -11.70 -11.13 3.62
N TYR A 413 -12.89 -11.39 3.07
CA TYR A 413 -14.16 -11.28 3.79
C TYR A 413 -14.18 -12.06 5.12
N SER A 414 -14.70 -11.42 6.17
CA SER A 414 -14.73 -11.94 7.55
C SER A 414 -13.37 -12.34 8.12
N ASP A 415 -12.27 -11.78 7.58
CA ASP A 415 -10.88 -12.04 7.98
C ASP A 415 -10.44 -13.49 7.83
N LEU A 416 -11.12 -14.20 6.94
CA LEU A 416 -10.73 -15.52 6.49
C LEU A 416 -9.58 -15.39 5.49
N CYS A 417 -8.70 -16.38 5.47
CA CYS A 417 -7.57 -16.46 4.56
C CYS A 417 -7.94 -17.25 3.30
N MET A 418 -7.45 -16.77 2.16
CA MET A 418 -7.52 -17.44 0.88
C MET A 418 -6.72 -18.75 0.96
N GLN A 419 -7.37 -19.87 0.67
CA GLN A 419 -6.82 -21.21 0.81
C GLN A 419 -6.97 -21.99 -0.50
N ALA A 420 -5.87 -22.59 -0.96
CA ALA A 420 -5.86 -23.51 -2.09
C ALA A 420 -6.26 -24.93 -1.66
N GLN A 421 -7.17 -25.58 -2.39
CA GLN A 421 -7.41 -27.02 -2.25
C GLN A 421 -7.55 -27.68 -3.64
N GLY A 422 -6.47 -28.34 -4.08
CA GLY A 422 -6.35 -28.84 -5.44
C GLY A 422 -6.28 -27.68 -6.43
N SER A 423 -7.22 -27.64 -7.38
CA SER A 423 -7.39 -26.51 -8.32
C SER A 423 -8.38 -25.44 -7.83
N ASN A 424 -9.07 -25.66 -6.71
CA ASN A 424 -10.07 -24.73 -6.19
C ASN A 424 -9.47 -23.78 -5.15
N VAL A 425 -10.07 -22.59 -5.00
CA VAL A 425 -9.64 -21.56 -4.06
C VAL A 425 -10.86 -20.93 -3.40
N TRP A 426 -10.82 -20.78 -2.08
CA TRP A 426 -11.88 -20.15 -1.29
C TRP A 426 -11.32 -19.57 0.01
N LEU A 427 -12.19 -18.96 0.81
CA LEU A 427 -11.86 -18.41 2.13
C LEU A 427 -12.08 -19.44 3.26
N ALA A 428 -11.11 -19.59 4.16
CA ALA A 428 -11.15 -20.46 5.33
C ALA A 428 -10.45 -19.80 6.53
N ASP A 429 -10.61 -20.33 7.75
CA ASP A 429 -9.97 -19.75 8.95
C ASP A 429 -8.45 -19.65 8.78
N CYS A 430 -7.90 -18.47 9.05
CA CYS A 430 -6.47 -18.18 8.94
C CYS A 430 -5.65 -19.04 9.91
N ASP A 431 -4.62 -19.69 9.39
CA ASP A 431 -3.66 -20.48 10.17
C ASP A 431 -2.28 -20.34 9.53
N ASN A 432 -1.35 -19.69 10.23
CA ASN A 432 0.00 -19.39 9.74
C ASN A 432 0.83 -20.66 9.41
N ASN A 433 0.42 -21.84 9.90
CA ASN A 433 1.09 -23.12 9.64
C ASN A 433 0.68 -23.74 8.29
N LYS A 434 -0.43 -23.30 7.69
CA LYS A 434 -0.97 -23.86 6.44
C LYS A 434 -0.23 -23.34 5.21
N LYS A 435 0.58 -24.18 4.58
CA LYS A 435 1.24 -23.85 3.29
C LYS A 435 0.24 -23.61 2.17
N GLU A 436 -0.95 -24.19 2.26
CA GLU A 436 -2.07 -23.96 1.36
C GLU A 436 -2.73 -22.57 1.48
N GLN A 437 -2.41 -21.81 2.54
CA GLN A 437 -2.80 -20.39 2.69
C GLN A 437 -1.65 -19.42 2.36
N GLN A 438 -0.47 -19.93 2.00
CA GLN A 438 0.69 -19.12 1.61
C GLN A 438 0.70 -18.92 0.09
N TRP A 439 0.78 -17.65 -0.31
CA TRP A 439 0.74 -17.18 -1.68
C TRP A 439 2.04 -16.44 -2.00
N ALA A 440 2.65 -16.80 -3.12
CA ALA A 440 3.79 -16.11 -3.69
C ALA A 440 3.27 -15.07 -4.69
N LEU A 441 3.52 -13.79 -4.42
CA LEU A 441 3.14 -12.66 -5.27
C LEU A 441 4.31 -12.33 -6.19
N TYR A 442 4.15 -12.60 -7.49
CA TYR A 442 5.21 -12.48 -8.49
C TYR A 442 5.28 -11.09 -9.13
N THR A 443 6.43 -10.78 -9.71
CA THR A 443 6.73 -9.53 -10.44
C THR A 443 5.90 -9.31 -11.71
N ASP A 444 5.20 -10.34 -12.19
CA ASP A 444 4.26 -10.30 -13.32
C ASP A 444 2.80 -10.01 -12.91
N GLY A 445 2.55 -9.77 -11.62
CA GLY A 445 1.21 -9.61 -11.05
C GLY A 445 0.45 -10.92 -10.87
N SER A 446 1.07 -12.09 -11.08
CA SER A 446 0.44 -13.37 -10.78
C SER A 446 0.52 -13.72 -9.30
N ILE A 447 -0.56 -14.35 -8.82
CA ILE A 447 -0.69 -14.84 -7.45
C ILE A 447 -0.59 -16.36 -7.51
N ARG A 448 0.47 -16.95 -6.93
CA ARG A 448 0.78 -18.37 -7.08
C ARG A 448 0.75 -19.10 -5.75
N SER A 449 0.31 -20.36 -5.74
CA SER A 449 0.34 -21.16 -4.50
C SER A 449 1.78 -21.57 -4.17
N VAL A 450 2.23 -21.36 -2.93
CA VAL A 450 3.57 -21.80 -2.48
C VAL A 450 3.76 -23.32 -2.57
N GLN A 451 2.67 -24.09 -2.56
CA GLN A 451 2.71 -25.55 -2.76
C GLN A 451 3.06 -25.96 -4.20
N ASN A 452 2.76 -25.12 -5.19
CA ASN A 452 3.11 -25.34 -6.60
C ASN A 452 3.08 -24.01 -7.37
N THR A 453 4.25 -23.41 -7.56
CA THR A 453 4.42 -22.11 -8.25
C THR A 453 4.23 -22.17 -9.77
N ASN A 454 3.92 -23.34 -10.33
CA ASN A 454 3.44 -23.47 -11.71
C ASN A 454 1.94 -23.17 -11.84
N ASN A 455 1.20 -23.05 -10.73
CA ASN A 455 -0.21 -22.73 -10.70
C ASN A 455 -0.46 -21.27 -10.28
N CYS A 456 -1.19 -20.54 -11.10
CA CYS A 456 -1.58 -19.15 -10.92
C CYS A 456 -3.08 -19.03 -10.64
N LEU A 457 -3.49 -18.09 -9.78
CA LEU A 457 -4.88 -17.66 -9.68
C LEU A 457 -5.32 -17.13 -11.04
N THR A 458 -6.39 -17.72 -11.56
CA THR A 458 -6.87 -17.55 -12.92
C THR A 458 -8.40 -17.43 -12.91
N SER A 459 -8.98 -16.36 -13.47
CA SER A 459 -10.42 -16.36 -13.78
C SER A 459 -10.67 -17.30 -14.97
N LYS A 460 -11.67 -18.20 -14.85
CA LYS A 460 -11.92 -19.22 -15.90
C LYS A 460 -12.33 -18.62 -17.25
N ASP A 461 -13.09 -17.54 -17.18
CA ASP A 461 -13.69 -16.81 -18.28
C ASP A 461 -13.60 -15.30 -18.01
N HIS A 462 -13.53 -14.49 -19.07
CA HIS A 462 -13.62 -13.02 -19.03
C HIS A 462 -15.07 -12.53 -18.89
N LYS A 463 -15.77 -12.92 -17.82
CA LYS A 463 -17.17 -12.54 -17.57
C LYS A 463 -17.51 -12.40 -16.09
N GLN A 464 -18.48 -11.55 -15.79
CA GLN A 464 -19.05 -11.40 -14.46
C GLN A 464 -19.56 -12.74 -13.91
N GLY A 465 -19.20 -13.06 -12.66
CA GLY A 465 -19.54 -14.31 -12.00
C GLY A 465 -18.60 -15.50 -12.32
N SER A 466 -17.58 -15.29 -13.16
CA SER A 466 -16.55 -16.27 -13.49
C SER A 466 -15.79 -16.74 -12.24
N PRO A 467 -15.71 -18.05 -11.95
CA PRO A 467 -14.94 -18.55 -10.81
C PRO A 467 -13.43 -18.34 -10.99
N ILE A 468 -12.78 -17.96 -9.89
CA ILE A 468 -11.32 -17.86 -9.80
C ILE A 468 -10.77 -19.18 -9.25
N VAL A 469 -9.80 -19.76 -9.93
CA VAL A 469 -9.23 -21.09 -9.68
C VAL A 469 -7.73 -21.11 -9.92
N LEU A 470 -7.07 -22.20 -9.56
CA LEU A 470 -5.67 -22.45 -9.92
C LEU A 470 -5.57 -23.14 -11.28
N MET A 471 -4.87 -22.51 -12.22
CA MET A 471 -4.52 -23.07 -13.54
C MET A 471 -3.03 -22.86 -13.83
N ALA A 472 -2.49 -23.56 -14.83
CA ALA A 472 -1.08 -23.44 -15.20
C ALA A 472 -0.72 -22.00 -15.64
N CYS A 473 0.38 -21.46 -15.11
CA CYS A 473 0.91 -20.14 -15.47
C CYS A 473 1.52 -20.08 -16.89
N SER A 474 1.69 -21.24 -17.55
CA SER A 474 2.41 -21.38 -18.83
C SER A 474 1.87 -20.52 -19.97
N ASN A 475 0.60 -20.11 -19.91
CA ASN A 475 -0.04 -19.32 -20.96
C ASN A 475 0.17 -17.80 -20.78
N GLY A 476 0.32 -17.36 -19.52
CA GLY A 476 0.52 -15.96 -19.14
C GLY A 476 -0.62 -15.05 -19.59
N TRP A 477 -1.89 -15.47 -19.42
CA TRP A 477 -3.08 -14.74 -19.87
C TRP A 477 -3.37 -13.47 -19.05
N ALA A 478 -4.28 -12.62 -19.56
CA ALA A 478 -4.87 -11.49 -18.83
C ALA A 478 -5.51 -11.92 -17.51
N SER A 479 -6.28 -13.02 -17.54
CA SER A 479 -6.95 -13.60 -16.37
C SER A 479 -6.02 -14.09 -15.26
N GLN A 480 -4.70 -14.02 -15.46
CA GLN A 480 -3.65 -14.46 -14.52
C GLN A 480 -2.88 -13.29 -13.90
N ARG A 481 -3.17 -12.04 -14.30
CA ARG A 481 -2.54 -10.82 -13.77
C ARG A 481 -3.52 -10.06 -12.89
N TRP A 482 -3.06 -9.72 -11.69
CA TRP A 482 -3.87 -9.11 -10.65
C TRP A 482 -3.13 -7.94 -10.02
N LEU A 483 -3.83 -6.82 -9.82
CA LEU A 483 -3.30 -5.64 -9.16
C LEU A 483 -3.94 -5.50 -7.77
N PHE A 484 -3.11 -5.48 -6.72
CA PHE A 484 -3.55 -5.08 -5.38
C PHE A 484 -3.65 -3.55 -5.38
N LYS A 485 -4.87 -3.02 -5.44
CA LYS A 485 -5.06 -1.58 -5.47
C LYS A 485 -5.03 -1.00 -4.05
N ASN A 486 -4.78 0.32 -3.99
CA ASN A 486 -5.43 1.17 -2.99
C ASN A 486 -6.97 1.02 -3.09
N ASP A 487 -7.77 1.62 -2.21
CA ASP A 487 -9.16 1.17 -1.90
C ASP A 487 -9.21 -0.20 -1.17
N GLY A 488 -8.50 -1.22 -1.65
CA GLY A 488 -8.35 -2.55 -1.03
C GLY A 488 -8.83 -3.73 -1.89
N SER A 489 -9.18 -3.50 -3.15
CA SER A 489 -9.55 -4.56 -4.10
C SER A 489 -8.34 -5.26 -4.74
N ILE A 490 -8.55 -6.52 -5.15
CA ILE A 490 -7.66 -7.22 -6.10
C ILE A 490 -8.34 -7.14 -7.47
N TYR A 491 -7.72 -6.40 -8.39
CA TYR A 491 -8.33 -5.94 -9.65
C TYR A 491 -7.69 -6.61 -10.88
N SER A 492 -8.51 -6.96 -11.87
CA SER A 492 -8.08 -7.40 -13.21
C SER A 492 -8.16 -6.23 -14.17
N LEU A 493 -7.00 -5.81 -14.70
CA LEU A 493 -6.86 -4.68 -15.63
C LEU A 493 -7.62 -4.88 -16.95
N TYR A 494 -7.66 -6.11 -17.45
CA TYR A 494 -8.32 -6.45 -18.71
C TYR A 494 -9.84 -6.55 -18.57
N ASP A 495 -10.31 -7.07 -17.44
CA ASP A 495 -11.72 -7.37 -17.22
C ASP A 495 -12.55 -6.19 -16.67
N ASP A 496 -11.90 -5.13 -16.17
CA ASP A 496 -12.51 -4.05 -15.35
C ASP A 496 -13.37 -4.61 -14.20
N MET A 497 -12.82 -5.61 -13.51
CA MET A 497 -13.51 -6.35 -12.44
C MET A 497 -12.54 -6.72 -11.31
N VAL A 498 -13.09 -7.00 -10.14
CA VAL A 498 -12.35 -7.35 -8.92
C VAL A 498 -12.65 -8.77 -8.45
N MET A 499 -11.75 -9.33 -7.63
CA MET A 499 -12.04 -10.55 -6.86
C MET A 499 -13.14 -10.29 -5.82
N ASP A 500 -14.15 -11.15 -5.80
CA ASP A 500 -15.35 -11.04 -4.97
C ASP A 500 -15.66 -12.39 -4.30
N VAL A 501 -15.94 -12.37 -3.00
CA VAL A 501 -16.46 -13.54 -2.27
C VAL A 501 -17.96 -13.65 -2.54
N LYS A 502 -18.32 -14.68 -3.31
CA LYS A 502 -19.64 -14.81 -3.94
C LYS A 502 -20.78 -14.62 -2.92
N GLY A 503 -21.59 -13.58 -3.15
CA GLY A 503 -22.78 -13.31 -2.33
C GLY A 503 -22.48 -12.97 -0.86
N SER A 504 -21.24 -12.61 -0.53
CA SER A 504 -20.77 -12.46 0.85
C SER A 504 -20.91 -13.73 1.70
N ASP A 505 -20.86 -14.92 1.08
CA ASP A 505 -21.03 -16.20 1.75
C ASP A 505 -19.83 -17.15 1.50
N PRO A 506 -18.86 -17.21 2.43
CA PRO A 506 -17.73 -18.14 2.36
C PRO A 506 -18.14 -19.62 2.28
N SER A 507 -19.34 -20.00 2.76
CA SER A 507 -19.79 -21.40 2.74
C SER A 507 -20.00 -21.94 1.33
N LEU A 508 -20.25 -21.06 0.35
CA LEU A 508 -20.33 -21.39 -1.08
C LEU A 508 -18.99 -21.83 -1.68
N LYS A 509 -17.87 -21.60 -0.98
CA LYS A 509 -16.49 -21.94 -1.39
C LYS A 509 -16.14 -21.44 -2.80
N GLN A 510 -16.56 -20.22 -3.13
CA GLN A 510 -16.32 -19.59 -4.43
C GLN A 510 -15.84 -18.16 -4.27
N ILE A 511 -14.67 -17.87 -4.82
CA ILE A 511 -14.22 -16.53 -5.18
C ILE A 511 -14.50 -16.37 -6.68
N ILE A 512 -15.09 -15.24 -7.06
CA ILE A 512 -15.53 -14.94 -8.43
C ILE A 512 -14.99 -13.59 -8.89
N LEU A 513 -15.06 -13.36 -10.19
CA LEU A 513 -14.81 -12.07 -10.82
C LEU A 513 -16.11 -11.25 -10.85
N TRP A 514 -16.10 -10.01 -10.36
CA TRP A 514 -17.30 -9.16 -10.26
C TRP A 514 -16.98 -7.66 -10.41
N PRO A 515 -17.90 -6.81 -10.89
CA PRO A 515 -17.74 -5.36 -10.88
C PRO A 515 -17.47 -4.82 -9.47
N TYR A 516 -16.68 -3.75 -9.37
CA TYR A 516 -16.40 -3.11 -8.08
C TYR A 516 -17.65 -2.49 -7.44
N THR A 517 -17.84 -2.73 -6.15
CA THR A 517 -18.97 -2.26 -5.35
C THR A 517 -18.57 -1.61 -4.03
N GLY A 518 -17.26 -1.59 -3.69
CA GLY A 518 -16.74 -1.12 -2.40
C GLY A 518 -17.18 -1.94 -1.18
N LYS A 519 -17.90 -3.05 -1.36
CA LYS A 519 -18.42 -3.87 -0.28
C LYS A 519 -17.34 -4.69 0.42
N PRO A 520 -17.51 -5.04 1.71
CA PRO A 520 -16.51 -5.83 2.45
C PRO A 520 -16.13 -7.18 1.82
N ASN A 521 -16.99 -7.78 0.98
CA ASN A 521 -16.71 -9.05 0.31
C ASN A 521 -15.76 -8.93 -0.91
N GLN A 522 -15.31 -7.71 -1.23
CA GLN A 522 -14.35 -7.39 -2.29
C GLN A 522 -13.05 -6.76 -1.75
N ILE A 523 -12.91 -6.67 -0.42
CA ILE A 523 -11.72 -6.11 0.21
C ILE A 523 -10.80 -7.24 0.62
N TRP A 524 -9.52 -7.09 0.26
CA TRP A 524 -8.46 -8.07 0.47
C TRP A 524 -7.25 -7.39 1.07
N LEU A 525 -6.41 -8.19 1.72
CA LEU A 525 -5.23 -7.68 2.41
C LEU A 525 -4.14 -8.74 2.49
N THR A 526 -2.95 -8.40 2.02
CA THR A 526 -1.72 -9.16 2.26
C THR A 526 -1.34 -9.10 3.73
N LEU A 527 -1.35 -10.25 4.40
CA LEU A 527 -0.93 -10.39 5.79
C LEU A 527 0.59 -10.45 5.85
N PHE A 528 1.13 -9.42 6.51
CA PHE A 528 2.54 -9.07 6.58
C PHE A 528 3.22 -9.83 7.73
#